data_AF-A0A3D1LBV4-F1
#
_entry.id   AF-A0A3D1LBV4-F1
#
_cell.length_a   1.000
_cell.length_b   1.000
_cell.length_c   1.000
_cell.angle_alpha   90.00
_cell.angle_beta   90.00
_cell.angle_gamma   90.00
#
_symmetry.space_group_name_H-M   'P 1'
#
loop_
_entity.id
_entity.type
_entity.pdbx_description
1 polymer ?
#
loop_
_entity_poly.entity_id
_entity_poly.type
_entity_poly.pdbx_seq_one_letter_code
_entity_poly.pdbx_strand_id
1 'polypeptide(L)' 'MQKNNQPASQEKFKTLIGGQALIEGILMQGPDKRAIVVRGPEGLVQKVEPIKKKTGLLTLPFIRGVVNFGSSMV' A
#
# COMPACT_ATOMS: atom_id res chain seq x y z
N MET A 1 -14.27 41.85 17.48
CA MET A 1 -14.94 40.91 16.54
C MET A 1 -13.91 39.87 16.11
N GLN A 2 -14.02 38.65 16.62
CA GLN A 2 -13.10 37.55 16.31
C GLN A 2 -13.43 37.01 14.91
N LYS A 3 -12.46 37.05 13.98
CA LYS A 3 -12.59 36.39 12.68
C LYS A 3 -12.26 34.90 12.87
N ASN A 4 -13.30 34.08 13.01
CA ASN A 4 -13.19 32.62 12.94
C ASN A 4 -12.90 32.21 11.49
N ASN A 5 -11.63 32.05 11.13
CA ASN A 5 -11.24 31.36 9.91
C ASN A 5 -11.35 29.84 10.14
N GLN A 6 -12.54 29.29 9.93
CA GLN A 6 -12.69 27.85 9.70
C GLN A 6 -12.03 27.53 8.36
N PRO A 7 -11.02 26.64 8.27
CA PRO A 7 -10.55 26.19 6.97
C PRO A 7 -11.71 25.43 6.30
N ALA A 8 -12.13 25.93 5.14
CA ALA A 8 -13.09 25.24 4.28
C ALA A 8 -12.70 23.77 4.16
N SER A 9 -13.65 22.87 4.41
CA SER A 9 -13.49 21.42 4.36
C SER A 9 -12.67 21.02 3.13
N GLN A 10 -11.37 20.77 3.32
CA GLN A 10 -10.49 20.28 2.26
C GLN A 10 -11.05 18.93 1.82
N GLU A 11 -11.45 18.82 0.56
CA GLU A 11 -11.89 17.54 0.00
C GLU A 11 -10.81 16.49 0.28
N LYS A 12 -11.19 15.45 1.04
CA LYS A 12 -10.27 14.35 1.36
C LYS A 12 -9.95 13.62 0.07
N PHE A 13 -8.77 13.87 -0.49
CA PHE A 13 -8.26 13.14 -1.65
C PHE A 13 -8.14 11.66 -1.29
N LYS A 14 -8.97 10.81 -1.92
CA LYS A 14 -8.88 9.36 -1.76
C LYS A 14 -7.73 8.84 -2.60
N THR A 15 -6.67 8.44 -1.93
CA THR A 15 -5.56 7.74 -2.57
C THR A 15 -5.87 6.26 -2.78
N LEU A 16 -5.33 5.67 -3.85
CA LEU A 16 -5.34 4.22 -4.10
C LEU A 16 -4.20 3.49 -3.37
N ILE A 17 -3.44 4.20 -2.54
CA ILE A 17 -2.31 3.65 -1.80
C ILE A 17 -2.82 3.07 -0.49
N GLY A 18 -2.65 1.75 -0.33
CA GLY A 18 -2.86 1.04 0.93
C GLY A 18 -1.53 0.78 1.64
N GLY A 19 -1.57 0.22 2.85
CA GLY A 19 -0.37 -0.13 3.56
C GLY A 19 -0.56 -1.27 4.55
N GLN A 20 0.56 -1.84 4.98
CA GLN A 20 0.66 -2.86 6.01
C GLN A 20 1.76 -2.47 7.00
N ALA A 21 1.58 -2.84 8.27
CA ALA A 21 2.60 -2.70 9.28
C ALA A 21 3.55 -3.92 9.22
N LEU A 22 4.85 -3.66 9.28
CA LEU A 22 5.89 -4.67 9.46
C LEU A 22 6.52 -4.48 10.85
N ILE A 23 7.15 -5.51 11.40
CA ILE A 23 7.80 -5.42 12.71
C ILE A 23 8.90 -4.35 12.70
N GLU A 24 9.74 -4.37 11.66
CA GLU A 24 10.88 -3.46 11.52
C GLU A 24 10.58 -2.22 10.66
N GLY A 25 9.33 -2.00 10.24
CA GLY A 25 9.06 -1.00 9.22
C GLY A 25 7.61 -0.85 8.75
N ILE A 26 7.46 -0.15 7.62
CA ILE A 26 6.17 0.09 6.97
C ILE A 26 6.21 -0.37 5.52
N LEU A 27 5.11 -0.96 5.06
CA LEU A 27 4.89 -1.32 3.67
C LEU A 27 3.75 -0.47 3.12
N MET A 28 4.02 0.24 2.03
CA MET A 28 3.04 1.01 1.27
C MET A 28 2.86 0.39 -0.12
N GLN A 29 1.62 0.23 -0.55
CA GLN A 29 1.23 -0.43 -1.78
C GLN A 29 0.38 0.50 -2.64
N GLY A 30 0.94 0.98 -3.75
CA GLY A 30 0.20 1.69 -4.80
C GLY A 30 -0.25 0.76 -5.94
N PRO A 31 -0.88 1.31 -6.99
CA PRO A 31 -1.36 0.53 -8.13
C PRO A 31 -0.24 -0.11 -8.95
N ASP A 32 0.89 0.57 -9.10
CA ASP A 32 2.00 0.13 -9.96
C ASP A 32 3.30 -0.17 -9.20
N LYS A 33 3.44 0.32 -7.96
CA LYS A 33 4.65 0.17 -7.15
C LYS A 33 4.34 -0.18 -5.70
N ARG A 34 5.21 -0.98 -5.11
CA ARG A 34 5.30 -1.27 -3.68
C ARG A 34 6.52 -0.56 -3.13
N ALA A 35 6.39 0.12 -1.99
CA ALA A 35 7.50 0.71 -1.27
C ALA A 35 7.56 0.11 0.14
N ILE A 36 8.75 -0.34 0.54
CA ILE A 36 9.00 -0.89 1.86
C ILE A 36 10.09 -0.03 2.49
N VAL A 37 9.87 0.41 3.71
CA VAL A 37 10.88 1.09 4.53
C VAL A 37 11.08 0.28 5.79
N VAL A 38 12.31 -0.16 6.04
CA VAL A 38 12.68 -0.89 7.26
C VAL A 38 13.81 -0.18 7.99
N ARG A 39 13.84 -0.31 9.31
CA ARG A 39 14.95 0.11 10.15
C ARG A 39 16.01 -1.00 10.11
N GLY A 40 17.08 -0.76 9.36
CA GLY A 40 18.29 -1.58 9.38
C GLY A 40 19.32 -1.08 10.40
N PRO A 41 20.40 -1.84 10.61
CA PRO A 41 21.50 -1.45 11.50
C PRO A 41 22.18 -0.13 11.09
N GLU A 42 22.22 0.17 9.79
CA GLU A 42 22.81 1.39 9.21
C GLU A 42 21.80 2.56 9.08
N GLY A 43 20.54 2.38 9.50
CA GLY A 43 19.48 3.39 9.40
C GLY A 43 18.25 2.94 8.59
N LEU A 44 17.54 3.88 7.96
CA LEU A 44 16.33 3.59 7.19
C LEU A 44 16.66 3.10 5.79
N VAL A 45 16.29 1.86 5.48
CA VAL A 45 16.46 1.26 4.16
C VAL A 45 15.13 1.30 3.41
N GLN A 46 15.12 1.97 2.25
CA GLN A 46 13.96 2.03 1.37
C GLN A 46 14.15 1.11 0.15
N LYS A 47 13.15 0.28 -0.12
CA LYS A 47 13.10 -0.56 -1.32
C LYS A 47 11.80 -0.29 -2.08
N VAL A 48 11.90 0.03 -3.36
CA VAL A 48 10.75 0.23 -4.25
C VAL A 48 10.73 -0.84 -5.32
N GLU A 49 9.68 -1.63 -5.35
CA GLU A 49 9.50 -2.74 -6.28
C GLU A 49 8.28 -2.50 -7.19
N PRO A 50 8.40 -2.74 -8.51
CA PRO A 50 7.26 -2.65 -9.42
C PRO A 50 6.31 -3.84 -9.23
N ILE A 51 5.00 -3.58 -9.32
CA ILE A 51 3.96 -4.61 -9.22
C ILE A 51 3.57 -5.08 -10.61
N LYS A 52 3.73 -6.38 -10.89
CA LYS A 52 3.22 -6.97 -12.13
C LYS A 52 1.70 -7.10 -12.05
N LYS A 53 1.00 -6.53 -13.03
CA LYS A 53 -0.46 -6.65 -13.16
C LYS A 53 -0.81 -8.09 -13.55
N LYS A 54 -1.71 -8.71 -12.80
CA LYS A 54 -2.27 -10.04 -13.13
C LYS A 54 -3.44 -9.83 -14.11
N THR A 55 -3.47 -10.57 -15.21
CA THR A 55 -4.53 -10.49 -16.24
C THR A 55 -5.18 -11.85 -16.49
N GLY A 56 -6.42 -11.84 -16.98
CA GLY A 56 -7.14 -13.04 -17.41
C GLY A 56 -7.81 -13.81 -16.26
N LEU A 57 -7.73 -15.14 -16.30
CA LEU A 57 -8.45 -16.03 -15.39
C LEU A 57 -8.12 -15.81 -13.89
N LEU A 58 -6.97 -15.20 -13.59
CA LEU A 58 -6.53 -14.89 -12.22
C LEU A 58 -7.34 -13.78 -11.51
N THR A 59 -8.20 -13.05 -12.23
CA THR A 59 -9.07 -12.02 -11.62
C THR A 59 -10.42 -12.56 -11.15
N LEU A 60 -10.81 -13.78 -11.55
CA LEU A 60 -12.05 -14.42 -11.11
C LEU A 60 -12.03 -14.61 -9.59
N PRO A 61 -13.11 -14.30 -8.84
CA PRO A 61 -13.11 -14.28 -7.38
C PRO A 61 -12.57 -15.56 -6.72
N PHE A 62 -12.97 -16.73 -7.24
CA PHE A 62 -12.52 -18.02 -6.72
C PHE A 62 -11.02 -18.26 -6.95
N ILE A 63 -10.56 -18.10 -8.19
CA ILE A 63 -9.16 -18.30 -8.58
C ILE A 63 -8.26 -17.27 -7.91
N ARG A 64 -8.71 -16.01 -7.84
CA ARG A 64 -8.05 -14.93 -7.09
C ARG A 64 -7.87 -15.30 -5.62
N GLY A 65 -8.89 -15.89 -5.00
CA GLY A 65 -8.83 -16.38 -3.62
C GLY A 65 -7.78 -17.46 -3.44
N VAL A 66 -7.83 -18.52 -4.24
CA VAL A 66 -6.89 -19.65 -4.18
C VAL A 66 -5.44 -19.20 -4.43
N VAL A 67 -5.22 -18.36 -5.45
CA VAL A 67 -3.88 -17.85 -5.77
C VAL A 67 -3.33 -16.96 -4.67
N ASN A 68 -4.15 -16.07 -4.09
CA ASN A 68 -3.71 -15.22 -2.98
C ASN A 68 -3.42 -16.04 -1.73
N PHE A 69 -4.23 -17.07 -1.45
CA PHE A 69 -4.02 -17.97 -0.33
C PHE A 69 -2.71 -18.75 -0.49
N GLY A 70 -2.49 -19.39 -1.64
CA GLY A 70 -1.24 -20.09 -1.94
C GLY A 70 -0.01 -19.17 -1.88
N SER A 71 -0.12 -17.95 -2.40
CA SER A 71 0.95 -16.94 -2.34
C SER A 71 1.21 -16.39 -0.93
N SER A 72 0.35 -16.65 0.04
CA SER A 72 0.56 -16.22 1.43
C SER A 72 1.19 -17.33 2.29
N MET A 73 1.19 -18.57 1.80
CA MET A 73 1.75 -19.74 2.50
C MET A 73 3.21 -20.02 2.14
N VAL A 74 3.73 -19.38 1.08
CA VAL A 74 5.12 -19.44 0.62
C VAL A 74 5.72 -18.04 0.74
#